data_AF-A0A6A6PUC9-F1
#
_entry.id   AF-A0A6A6PUC9-F1
#
_cell.length_a   1.000
_cell.length_b   1.000
_cell.length_c   1.000
_cell.angle_alpha   90.00
_cell.angle_beta   90.00
_cell.angle_gamma   90.00
#
_symmetry.space_group_name_H-M   'P 1'
#
loop_
_entity.id
_entity.type
_entity.pdbx_description
1 polymer ?
#
loop_
_entity_poly.entity_id
_entity_poly.type
_entity_poly.pdbx_seq_one_letter_code
_entity_poly.pdbx_strand_id
1 'polypeptide(L)'
;MNLDGAGDRPRLTDAQKKQNHIESEKKRREAIRAGFERLAKIIPECAGQARSEAVVLQRTVAYLRELLQKKEELRQRAFEQGYSQADFEQIYRDAEKKANEADE
;
A
#
# COMPACT_ATOMS: atom_id res chain seq x y z
N MET A 1 -12.17 3.29 47.82
CA MET A 1 -11.86 4.03 46.57
C MET A 1 -10.41 3.74 46.23
N ASN A 2 -10.16 2.95 45.18
CA ASN A 2 -8.83 2.70 44.65
C ASN A 2 -8.59 3.70 43.51
N LEU A 3 -7.64 4.61 43.68
CA LEU A 3 -7.12 5.44 42.62
C LEU A 3 -5.60 5.46 42.73
N ASP A 4 -4.97 5.23 41.57
CA ASP A 4 -3.61 5.58 41.23
C ASP A 4 -2.50 4.57 41.52
N GLY A 5 -2.69 3.36 40.97
CA GLY A 5 -1.59 2.49 40.52
C GLY A 5 -0.91 3.03 39.26
N ALA A 6 -0.27 4.20 39.34
CA ALA A 6 0.69 4.66 38.33
C ALA A 6 2.07 4.07 38.67
N GLY A 7 2.18 2.74 38.58
CA GLY A 7 3.40 1.99 38.84
C GLY A 7 4.51 2.34 37.86
N ASP A 8 5.45 3.16 38.35
CA ASP A 8 6.90 3.14 38.13
C ASP A 8 7.39 2.18 37.03
N ARG A 9 7.38 2.65 35.77
CA ARG A 9 8.20 2.04 34.73
C ARG A 9 9.65 2.48 34.99
N PRO A 10 10.57 1.58 35.39
CA PRO A 10 11.95 1.96 35.66
C PRO A 10 12.53 2.65 34.42
N ARG A 11 13.20 3.80 34.63
CA ARG A 11 13.89 4.51 33.55
C ARG A 11 14.92 3.56 32.94
N LEU A 12 14.79 3.32 31.64
CA LEU A 12 15.68 2.41 30.89
C LEU A 12 17.15 2.78 31.12
N THR A 13 18.00 1.79 31.36
CA THR A 13 19.45 2.00 31.38
C THR A 13 19.94 2.42 29.99
N ASP A 14 21.10 3.06 29.88
CA ASP A 14 21.61 3.48 28.57
C ASP A 14 21.91 2.28 27.65
N ALA A 15 22.29 1.14 28.22
CA ALA A 15 22.40 -0.12 27.50
C ALA A 15 21.03 -0.60 26.97
N GLN A 16 19.97 -0.55 27.79
CA GLN A 16 18.61 -0.89 27.37
C GLN A 16 18.05 0.07 26.31
N LYS A 17 18.30 1.38 26.43
CA LYS A 17 17.92 2.37 25.41
C LYS A 17 18.59 2.07 24.07
N LYS A 18 19.89 1.75 24.09
CA LYS A 18 20.64 1.41 22.88
C LYS A 18 20.09 0.14 22.22
N GLN A 19 19.79 -0.89 23.01
CA GLN A 19 19.19 -2.12 22.50
C GLN A 19 17.81 -1.87 21.88
N ASN A 20 16.93 -1.16 22.60
CA ASN A 20 15.59 -0.82 22.11
C ASN A 20 15.63 0.01 20.82
N HIS A 21 16.61 0.93 20.69
CA HIS A 21 16.79 1.69 19.45
C HIS A 21 17.15 0.80 18.26
N ILE A 22 18.07 -0.15 18.45
CA ILE A 22 18.46 -1.11 17.40
C ILE A 22 17.28 -1.98 16.99
N GLU A 23 16.53 -2.50 17.95
CA GLU A 23 15.35 -3.33 17.69
C GLU A 23 14.23 -2.57 16.99
N SER A 24 13.95 -1.34 17.44
CA SER A 24 12.98 -0.45 16.81
C SER A 24 13.36 -0.17 15.36
N GLU A 25 14.64 0.11 15.09
CA GLU A 25 15.13 0.35 13.74
C GLU A 25 15.06 -0.89 12.85
N LYS A 26 15.41 -2.07 13.40
CA LYS A 26 15.27 -3.35 12.68
C LYS A 26 13.82 -3.57 12.27
N LYS A 27 12.88 -3.43 13.21
CA LYS A 27 11.45 -3.56 12.95
C LYS A 27 10.95 -2.55 11.92
N ARG A 28 11.43 -1.30 11.99
CA ARG A 28 11.12 -0.25 11.00
C ARG A 28 11.55 -0.67 9.60
N ARG A 29 12.78 -1.19 9.45
CA ARG A 29 13.33 -1.63 8.16
C ARG A 29 12.61 -2.86 7.61
N GLU A 30 12.28 -3.82 8.47
CA GLU A 30 11.48 -4.99 8.08
C GLU A 30 10.10 -4.58 7.56
N ALA A 31 9.43 -3.64 8.22
CA ALA A 31 8.14 -3.10 7.78
C ALA A 31 8.23 -2.40 6.41
N ILE A 32 9.28 -1.61 6.19
CA ILE A 32 9.55 -0.95 4.89
C ILE A 32 9.75 -2.01 3.80
N ARG A 33 10.59 -3.01 4.05
CA ARG A 33 10.88 -4.09 3.10
C ARG A 33 9.61 -4.89 2.75
N ALA A 34 8.80 -5.22 3.74
CA ALA A 34 7.51 -5.88 3.51
C ALA A 34 6.57 -5.01 2.66
N GLY A 35 6.62 -3.68 2.80
CA GLY A 35 5.92 -2.75 1.91
C GLY A 35 6.37 -2.84 0.45
N PHE A 36 7.68 -2.87 0.22
CA PHE A 36 8.24 -3.06 -1.12
C PHE A 36 7.89 -4.41 -1.75
N GLU A 37 7.90 -5.47 -0.96
CA GLU A 37 7.50 -6.80 -1.43
C GLU A 37 6.02 -6.85 -1.83
N ARG A 38 5.14 -6.15 -1.12
CA ARG A 38 3.72 -6.00 -1.53
C ARG A 38 3.60 -5.21 -2.83
N LEU A 39 4.30 -4.09 -2.97
CA LEU A 39 4.29 -3.31 -4.22
C LEU A 39 4.77 -4.15 -5.40
N ALA A 40 5.84 -4.92 -5.23
CA ALA A 40 6.38 -5.77 -6.29
C ALA A 40 5.41 -6.87 -6.75
N LYS A 41 4.50 -7.34 -5.87
CA LYS A 41 3.44 -8.30 -6.24
C LYS A 41 2.31 -7.68 -7.06
N ILE A 42 1.99 -6.41 -6.80
CA ILE A 42 0.89 -5.68 -7.48
C ILE A 42 1.30 -5.25 -8.88
N ILE A 43 2.57 -4.87 -9.06
CA ILE A 43 3.09 -4.34 -10.32
C ILE A 43 3.47 -5.51 -11.23
N PRO A 44 2.80 -5.71 -12.38
CA PRO A 44 3.03 -6.89 -13.23
C PRO A 44 4.49 -7.07 -13.64
N GLU A 45 5.21 -5.97 -13.89
CA GLU A 45 6.62 -5.98 -14.32
C GLU A 45 7.62 -6.27 -13.18
N CYS A 46 7.18 -6.24 -11.93
CA CYS A 46 8.02 -6.46 -10.74
C CYS A 46 7.72 -7.80 -10.04
N ALA A 47 6.73 -8.55 -10.50
CA ALA A 47 6.36 -9.84 -9.93
C ALA A 47 7.49 -10.86 -10.14
N GLY A 48 8.00 -11.43 -9.04
CA GLY A 48 8.92 -12.58 -9.08
C GLY A 48 10.40 -12.28 -9.28
N GLN A 49 10.84 -11.02 -9.30
CA GLN A 49 12.26 -10.67 -9.41
C GLN A 49 12.73 -9.76 -8.27
N ALA A 50 13.90 -10.06 -7.70
CA ALA A 50 14.56 -9.17 -6.77
C ALA A 50 14.98 -7.89 -7.52
N ARG A 51 14.25 -6.79 -7.27
CA ARG A 51 14.53 -5.45 -7.83
C ARG A 51 14.93 -4.50 -6.70
N SER A 52 15.73 -3.48 -7.02
CA SER A 52 16.08 -2.45 -6.05
C SER A 52 14.85 -1.62 -5.67
N GLU A 53 14.81 -1.10 -4.44
CA GLU A 53 13.72 -0.25 -3.94
C GLU A 53 13.43 0.93 -4.88
N ALA A 54 14.48 1.58 -5.41
CA ALA A 54 14.36 2.67 -6.37
C ALA A 54 13.66 2.25 -7.67
N VAL A 55 13.96 1.05 -8.20
CA VAL A 55 13.30 0.53 -9.40
C VAL A 55 11.83 0.24 -9.12
N VAL A 56 11.52 -0.34 -7.96
CA VAL A 56 10.12 -0.60 -7.57
C VAL A 56 9.34 0.71 -7.55
N LEU A 57 9.84 1.76 -6.88
CA LEU A 57 9.14 3.06 -6.85
C LEU A 57 8.92 3.66 -8.25
N GLN A 58 9.95 3.63 -9.10
CA GLN A 58 9.84 4.18 -10.46
C GLN A 58 8.79 3.43 -11.27
N ARG A 59 8.78 2.09 -11.18
CA ARG A 59 7.79 1.24 -11.87
C ARG A 59 6.39 1.42 -11.29
N THR A 60 6.25 1.63 -9.98
CA THR A 60 4.95 1.99 -9.37
C THR A 60 4.38 3.24 -10.01
N VAL A 61 5.19 4.30 -10.17
CA VAL A 61 4.73 5.56 -10.77
C VAL A 61 4.35 5.37 -12.24
N ALA A 62 5.13 4.61 -13.00
CA ALA A 62 4.81 4.28 -14.39
C ALA A 62 3.47 3.53 -14.49
N TYR A 63 3.30 2.48 -13.68
CA TYR A 63 2.09 1.68 -13.68
C TYR A 63 0.85 2.47 -13.26
N LEU A 64 0.96 3.37 -12.26
CA LEU A 64 -0.14 4.27 -11.90
C LEU A 64 -0.57 5.17 -13.06
N ARG A 65 0.38 5.68 -13.85
CA ARG A 65 0.05 6.49 -15.04
C ARG A 65 -0.68 5.67 -16.09
N GLU A 66 -0.25 4.44 -16.34
CA GLU A 66 -0.91 3.51 -17.26
C GLU A 66 -2.34 3.18 -16.80
N LEU A 67 -2.56 2.93 -15.51
CA LEU A 67 -3.89 2.68 -14.95
C LEU A 67 -4.82 3.88 -15.11
N LEU A 68 -4.33 5.11 -14.88
CA LEU A 68 -5.11 6.33 -15.09
C LEU A 68 -5.47 6.53 -16.56
N GLN A 69 -4.52 6.28 -17.48
CA GLN A 69 -4.78 6.34 -18.90
C GLN A 69 -5.83 5.29 -19.31
N LYS A 70 -5.69 4.05 -18.84
CA LYS A 70 -6.65 2.98 -19.13
C LYS A 70 -8.05 3.29 -18.59
N LYS A 71 -8.15 3.92 -17.41
CA LYS A 71 -9.44 4.40 -16.88
C LYS A 71 -10.10 5.40 -17.83
N GLU A 72 -9.32 6.33 -18.35
CA GLU A 72 -9.81 7.33 -19.31
C GLU A 72 -10.22 6.71 -20.65
N GLU A 73 -9.44 5.76 -21.18
CA GLU A 73 -9.79 5.01 -22.40
C GLU A 73 -11.09 4.22 -22.22
N LEU A 74 -11.28 3.56 -21.07
CA LEU A 74 -12.52 2.86 -20.75
C LEU A 74 -13.71 3.81 -20.65
N ARG A 75 -13.51 5.00 -20.08
CA ARG A 75 -14.53 6.05 -20.00
C ARG A 75 -14.95 6.52 -21.40
N GLN A 76 -13.99 6.76 -22.28
CA GLN A 76 -14.24 7.17 -23.66
C GLN A 76 -15.02 6.08 -24.42
N ARG A 77 -14.59 4.83 -24.31
CA ARG A 77 -15.29 3.68 -24.93
C ARG A 77 -16.72 3.52 -24.41
N ALA A 78 -16.96 3.77 -23.13
CA ALA A 78 -18.31 3.74 -22.57
C ALA A 78 -19.17 4.87 -23.18
N PHE A 79 -18.62 6.07 -23.30
CA PHE A 79 -19.33 7.20 -23.90
C PHE A 79 -19.66 6.96 -25.38
N GLU A 80 -18.74 6.40 -26.15
CA GLU A 80 -18.97 6.00 -27.54
C GLU A 80 -20.10 4.97 -27.70
N GLN A 81 -20.30 4.14 -26.66
CA GLN A 81 -21.39 3.16 -26.59
C GLN A 81 -22.70 3.76 -26.05
N GLY A 82 -22.73 5.06 -25.74
CA GLY A 82 -23.92 5.77 -25.27
C GLY A 82 -24.13 5.75 -23.76
N TYR A 83 -23.17 5.25 -22.97
CA TYR A 83 -23.24 5.32 -21.51
C TYR A 83 -22.97 6.75 -21.03
N SER A 84 -23.73 7.20 -20.04
CA SER A 84 -23.47 8.47 -19.39
C SER A 84 -22.26 8.39 -18.45
N GLN A 85 -21.75 9.53 -18.03
CA GLN A 85 -20.69 9.59 -17.02
C GLN A 85 -21.11 8.96 -15.68
N ALA A 86 -22.40 9.06 -15.32
CA ALA A 86 -22.93 8.45 -14.09
C ALA A 86 -22.96 6.91 -14.21
N ASP A 87 -23.35 6.39 -15.38
CA ASP A 87 -23.36 4.94 -15.63
C ASP A 87 -21.94 4.35 -15.53
N PHE A 88 -20.96 5.02 -16.15
CA PHE A 88 -19.56 4.60 -16.06
C PHE A 88 -19.05 4.56 -14.62
N GLU A 89 -19.33 5.60 -13.83
CA GLU A 89 -18.87 5.68 -12.44
C GLU A 89 -19.55 4.60 -11.56
N GLN A 90 -20.80 4.25 -11.85
CA GLN A 90 -21.48 3.15 -11.16
C GLN A 90 -20.83 1.80 -11.51
N ILE A 91 -20.61 1.52 -12.80
CA ILE A 91 -19.94 0.30 -13.26
C ILE A 91 -18.54 0.18 -12.63
N TYR A 92 -17.80 1.28 -12.58
CA TYR A 92 -16.47 1.30 -11.99
C TYR A 92 -16.49 0.97 -10.49
N ARG A 93 -17.43 1.56 -9.73
CA ARG A 93 -17.60 1.26 -8.30
C ARG A 93 -18.03 -0.18 -8.03
N ASP A 94 -18.94 -0.72 -8.84
CA ASP A 94 -19.38 -2.10 -8.71
C ASP A 94 -18.23 -3.07 -8.99
N ALA A 95 -17.40 -2.77 -9.99
CA ALA A 95 -16.19 -3.53 -10.29
C ALA A 95 -15.15 -3.44 -9.16
N GLU A 96 -14.93 -2.26 -8.58
CA GLU A 96 -14.02 -2.05 -7.44
C GLU A 96 -14.48 -2.85 -6.22
N LYS A 97 -15.77 -2.81 -5.88
CA LYS A 97 -16.34 -3.57 -4.79
C LYS A 97 -16.13 -5.08 -5.00
N LYS A 98 -16.40 -5.58 -6.20
CA LYS A 98 -16.22 -7.00 -6.53
C LYS A 98 -14.74 -7.43 -6.46
N ALA A 99 -13.82 -6.56 -6.88
CA ALA A 99 -12.38 -6.84 -6.78
C ALA A 99 -11.92 -6.92 -5.32
N ASN A 100 -12.35 -5.99 -4.49
CA ASN A 100 -12.02 -5.98 -3.06
C ASN A 100 -12.58 -7.22 -2.33
N GLU A 101 -13.81 -7.64 -2.65
CA GLU A 101 -14.42 -8.86 -2.10
C GLU A 101 -13.70 -10.15 -2.54
N ALA A 102 -12.97 -10.14 -3.66
CA ALA A 102 -12.23 -11.30 -4.15
C ALA A 102 -10.81 -11.43 -3.55
N ASP A 103 -10.28 -10.34 -2.99
CA ASP A 103 -8.97 -10.27 -2.35
C ASP A 103 -9.03 -10.51 -0.82
N GLU A 104 -10.24 -10.54 -0.23
CA GLU A 104 -10.52 -10.97 1.16
C GLU A 104 -10.62 -12.49 1.31
#